data_AF-A0A739D4C7-F1
#
_entry.id   AF-A0A739D4C7-F1
#
_cell.length_a   1.000
_cell.length_b   1.000
_cell.length_c   1.000
_cell.angle_alpha   90.00
_cell.angle_beta   90.00
_cell.angle_gamma   90.00
#
_symmetry.space_group_name_H-M   'P 1'
#
loop_
_entity.id
_entity.type
_entity.pdbx_description
1 polymer ?
#
loop_
_entity_poly.entity_id
_entity_poly.type
_entity_poly.pdbx_seq_one_letter_code
_entity_poly.pdbx_strand_id
1 'polypeptide(L)' 'MSCFTSPAIMEMLGHYKWRVYEPFRFYLSEDKNDVIEVPVGFVTDLATVPRIFWSLLPPDGEYAKAAIIHDYLYHYPLR' A
#
# COMPACT_ATOMS: atom_id res chain seq x y z
N MET A 1 0.86 5.21 18.65
CA MET A 1 1.66 5.04 17.41
C MET A 1 0.85 4.26 16.38
N SER A 2 0.95 4.60 15.09
CA SER A 2 0.29 3.85 14.01
C SER A 2 1.02 2.54 13.72
N CYS A 3 0.30 1.44 13.47
CA CYS A 3 0.91 0.12 13.31
C CYS A 3 0.29 -0.67 12.14
N PHE A 4 1.15 -1.30 11.33
CA PHE A 4 0.75 -2.30 10.34
C PHE A 4 0.62 -3.66 11.03
N THR A 5 -0.58 -4.22 11.07
CA THR A 5 -0.83 -5.47 11.81
C THR A 5 -0.69 -6.73 10.98
N SER A 6 -0.86 -6.64 9.65
CA SER A 6 -0.77 -7.78 8.73
C SER A 6 0.38 -7.64 7.72
N PRO A 7 0.93 -8.77 7.24
CA PRO A 7 1.71 -8.75 6.01
C PRO A 7 0.82 -8.28 4.85
N ALA A 8 1.36 -7.48 3.94
CA ALA A 8 0.66 -7.14 2.71
C ALA A 8 0.80 -8.32 1.75
N ILE A 9 -0.30 -9.05 1.54
CA ILE A 9 -0.34 -10.14 0.54
C ILE A 9 -0.87 -9.57 -0.77
N MET A 10 -0.06 -9.68 -1.81
CA MET A 10 -0.35 -9.12 -3.13
C MET A 10 -0.04 -10.12 -4.23
N GLU A 11 -0.80 -10.02 -5.31
CA GLU A 11 -0.58 -10.74 -6.55
C GLU A 11 -0.01 -9.77 -7.61
N MET A 12 1.07 -10.16 -8.28
CA MET A 12 1.64 -9.39 -9.38
C MET A 12 0.81 -9.61 -10.66
N LEU A 13 0.17 -8.56 -11.16
CA LEU A 13 -0.57 -8.57 -12.43
C LEU A 13 0.34 -8.33 -13.65
N GLY A 14 1.55 -7.83 -13.42
CA GLY A 14 2.55 -7.51 -14.44
C GLY A 14 2.87 -6.02 -14.52
N HIS A 15 4.01 -5.68 -15.14
CA HIS A 15 4.50 -4.29 -15.26
C HIS A 15 4.51 -3.49 -13.93
N TYR A 16 4.90 -4.13 -12.83
CA TYR A 16 4.92 -3.53 -11.48
C TYR A 16 3.53 -3.11 -10.96
N LYS A 17 2.46 -3.67 -11.52
CA LYS A 17 1.11 -3.57 -10.97
C LYS A 17 0.82 -4.73 -10.05
N TRP A 18 0.35 -4.39 -8.86
CA TRP A 18 0.04 -5.32 -7.80
C TRP A 18 -1.44 -5.23 -7.45
N ARG A 19 -2.04 -6.39 -7.19
CA ARG A 19 -3.40 -6.50 -6.68
C ARG A 19 -3.37 -6.97 -5.25
N VAL A 20 -4.04 -6.24 -4.37
CA VAL A 20 -4.23 -6.63 -2.96
C VAL A 20 -5.05 -7.92 -2.92
N TYR A 21 -4.46 -9.00 -2.39
CA TYR A 21 -5.09 -10.33 -2.35
C TYR A 21 -5.91 -10.54 -1.08
N GLU A 22 -5.50 -9.92 0.03
CA GLU A 22 -6.23 -9.91 1.30
C GLU A 22 -6.41 -8.47 1.80
N PRO A 23 -7.51 -8.17 2.52
CA PRO A 23 -7.74 -6.84 3.07
C PRO A 23 -6.54 -6.35 3.89
N PHE A 24 -6.03 -5.16 3.55
CA PHE A 24 -4.87 -4.58 4.21
C PHE A 24 -5.33 -3.47 5.16
N ARG A 25 -4.99 -3.60 6.44
CA ARG A 25 -5.45 -2.69 7.50
C ARG A 25 -4.30 -1.90 8.09
N PHE A 26 -4.52 -0.60 8.22
CA PHE A 26 -3.61 0.32 8.88
C PHE A 26 -4.35 1.07 9.99
N TYR A 27 -3.90 0.91 11.24
CA TYR A 27 -4.48 1.58 12.39
C TYR A 27 -3.75 2.90 12.65
N LEU A 28 -4.51 3.99 12.70
CA LEU A 28 -4.00 5.35 12.93
C LEU A 28 -3.67 5.59 14.41
N SER A 29 -4.33 4.85 15.30
CA SER A 29 -4.26 4.98 16.76
C SER A 29 -4.05 3.64 17.46
N GLU A 30 -3.55 3.67 18.71
CA GLU A 30 -3.29 2.45 19.50
C GLU A 30 -4.55 1.75 19.97
N ASP A 31 -5.62 2.50 20.19
CA ASP A 31 -6.94 2.01 20.56
C ASP A 31 -7.66 1.31 19.39
N LYS A 32 -7.05 1.32 18.19
CA LYS A 32 -7.56 0.69 16.96
C LYS A 32 -8.95 1.18 16.53
N ASN A 33 -9.39 2.34 17.03
CA ASN A 33 -10.68 2.91 16.69
C ASN A 33 -10.68 3.52 15.28
N ASP A 34 -9.54 4.05 14.84
CA ASP A 34 -9.37 4.62 13.51
C ASP A 34 -8.56 3.68 12.62
N VAL A 35 -9.23 3.06 11.63
CA VAL A 35 -8.63 2.11 10.70
C VAL A 35 -8.84 2.52 9.25
N ILE A 36 -7.76 2.51 8.48
CA ILE A 36 -7.82 2.57 7.01
C ILE A 36 -7.78 1.12 6.53
N GLU A 37 -8.87 0.67 5.91
CA GLU A 37 -8.95 -0.65 5.28
C GLU A 37 -8.87 -0.49 3.76
N VAL A 38 -7.87 -1.12 3.16
CA VAL A 38 -7.72 -1.24 1.71
C VAL A 38 -8.37 -2.56 1.29
N PRO A 39 -9.39 -2.54 0.42
CA PRO A 39 -10.16 -3.72 0.07
C PRO A 39 -9.38 -4.68 -0.83
N VAL A 40 -9.76 -5.95 -0.78
CA VAL A 40 -9.29 -6.96 -1.75
C VAL A 40 -9.60 -6.50 -3.18
N GLY A 41 -8.66 -6.75 -4.09
CA GLY A 41 -8.77 -6.35 -5.49
C GLY A 41 -8.31 -4.92 -5.79
N PHE A 42 -7.95 -4.12 -4.79
CA PHE A 42 -7.32 -2.82 -5.05
C PHE A 42 -6.01 -3.00 -5.83
N VAL A 43 -5.82 -2.17 -6.86
CA VAL A 43 -4.64 -2.22 -7.74
C VAL A 43 -3.76 -1.02 -7.47
N THR A 44 -2.48 -1.27 -7.21
CA THR A 44 -1.44 -0.27 -6.88
C THR A 44 -0.19 -0.55 -7.70
N ASP A 45 0.53 0.51 -8.07
CA ASP A 45 1.88 0.45 -8.66
C ASP A 45 2.98 0.67 -7.63
N LEU A 46 2.64 0.67 -6.34
CA LEU A 46 3.49 1.01 -5.20
C LEU A 46 4.10 2.41 -5.39
N ALA A 47 5.42 2.56 -5.26
CA ALA A 47 6.03 3.85 -5.49
C ALA A 47 6.27 4.08 -6.99
N THR A 48 5.63 5.11 -7.55
CA THR A 48 5.89 5.58 -8.91
C THR A 48 7.26 6.28 -8.99
N VAL A 49 8.34 5.48 -8.99
CA VAL A 49 9.72 5.98 -9.12
C VAL A 49 10.20 5.83 -10.56
N PRO A 50 10.81 6.86 -11.19
CA PRO A 50 11.41 6.72 -12.51
C PRO A 50 12.51 5.63 -12.52
N ARG A 51 12.52 4.76 -13.55
CA ARG A 51 13.39 3.57 -13.61
C ARG A 51 14.89 3.83 -13.39
N ILE A 52 15.37 5.01 -13.79
CA ILE A 52 16.79 5.37 -13.60
C ILE A 52 17.21 5.44 -12.12
N PHE A 53 16.25 5.63 -11.20
CA PHE A 53 16.51 5.70 -9.77
C PHE A 53 16.32 4.38 -9.03
N TRP A 54 15.92 3.29 -9.70
CA TRP A 54 15.56 2.03 -9.03
C TRP A 54 16.71 1.35 -8.28
N SER A 55 17.96 1.63 -8.63
CA SER A 55 19.11 1.15 -7.85
C SER A 55 19.21 1.78 -6.46
N LEU A 56 18.65 2.97 -6.27
CA LEU A 56 18.64 3.70 -5.01
C LEU A 56 17.27 3.64 -4.31
N LEU A 57 16.20 3.72 -5.12
CA LEU A 57 14.80 3.82 -4.71
C LEU A 57 13.97 2.83 -5.54
N PRO A 58 14.02 1.53 -5.23
CA PRO A 58 13.22 0.52 -5.93
C PRO A 58 11.71 0.74 -5.69
N PRO A 59 10.83 0.57 -6.68
CA PRO A 59 9.40 0.89 -6.54
C PRO A 59 8.70 0.06 -5.44
N ASP A 60 9.25 -1.13 -5.16
CA ASP A 60 8.90 -2.02 -4.07
C ASP A 60 9.98 -2.01 -2.97
N GLY A 61 9.60 -2.31 -1.72
CA GLY A 61 10.55 -2.36 -0.60
C GLY A 61 9.95 -1.98 0.75
N GLU A 62 10.76 -1.38 1.62
CA GLU A 62 10.38 -1.02 3.00
C GLU A 62 9.14 -0.12 3.08
N TYR A 63 8.94 0.72 2.06
CA TYR A 63 7.80 1.64 1.97
C TYR A 63 6.59 1.08 1.21
N ALA A 64 6.63 -0.17 0.73
CA ALA A 64 5.52 -0.76 -0.04
C ALA A 64 4.19 -0.70 0.71
N LYS A 65 4.20 -0.98 2.03
CA LYS A 65 3.00 -0.88 2.88
C LYS A 65 2.43 0.54 2.92
N ALA A 66 3.29 1.54 3.01
CA ALA A 66 2.88 2.94 3.01
C ALA A 66 2.36 3.36 1.63
N ALA A 67 2.99 2.90 0.55
CA ALA A 67 2.57 3.15 -0.82
C ALA A 67 1.16 2.60 -1.11
N ILE A 68 0.83 1.40 -0.62
CA ILE A 68 -0.54 0.84 -0.74
C ILE A 68 -1.59 1.78 -0.14
N ILE A 69 -1.33 2.29 1.08
CA ILE A 69 -2.24 3.24 1.75
C ILE A 69 -2.30 4.56 1.00
N HIS A 70 -1.15 5.09 0.58
CA HIS A 70 -1.05 6.34 -0.19
C HIS A 70 -1.90 6.28 -1.47
N ASP A 71 -1.72 5.23 -2.27
CA ASP A 71 -2.43 5.08 -3.55
C ASP A 71 -3.92 4.90 -3.34
N TYR A 72 -4.31 4.17 -2.29
CA TYR A 72 -5.71 3.99 -1.91
C TYR A 72 -6.35 5.32 -1.53
N LEU A 73 -5.71 6.11 -0.66
CA LEU A 73 -6.21 7.42 -0.26
C LEU A 73 -6.24 8.41 -1.42
N TYR A 74 -5.33 8.28 -2.39
CA TYR A 74 -5.35 9.08 -3.62
C TYR A 74 -6.56 8.73 -4.50
N HIS A 75 -6.92 7.45 -4.62
CA HIS A 75 -8.09 6.99 -5.38
C HIS A 75 -9.42 7.26 -4.67
N TYR A 76 -9.43 7.17 -3.34
CA TYR A 76 -10.61 7.32 -2.49
C TYR A 76 -10.37 8.42 -1.45
N PRO A 77 -10.33 9.70 -1.88
CA PRO A 77 -10.10 10.80 -0.98
C PRO A 77 -11.19 10.86 0.09
N LEU A 78 -10.76 11.03 1.33
CA LEU A 78 -11.65 11.23 2.48
C LEU A 78 -12.51 12.49 2.21
N ARG A 79 -13.82 12.29 2.05
CA ARG A 79 -14.80 13.37 1.93
C ARG A 79 -15.30 13.82 3.29
#